data_AF-A0A351YY58-F1
#
_entry.id   AF-A0A351YY58-F1
#
_cell.length_a   1.000
_cell.length_b   1.000
_cell.length_c   1.000
_cell.angle_alpha   90.00
_cell.angle_beta   90.00
_cell.angle_gamma   90.00
#
_symmetry.space_group_name_H-M   'P 1'
#
loop_
_entity.id
_entity.type
_entity.pdbx_description
1 polymer ?
#
loop_
_entity_poly.entity_id
_entity_poly.type
_entity_poly.pdbx_seq_one_letter_code
_entity_poly.pdbx_strand_id
1 'polypeptide(L)'
;MRLYVFPPVFYIFLAGLVAYILVLAIFLKKISKAKKALRNEGKEIPKAASSYRTIFPASIVLMILPLLIPLGNLITGTVVACAVLGLYISLRDRLSKLR
;
A
#
# COMPACT_ATOMS: atom_id res chain seq x y z
N MET A 1 32.13 16.43 -14.76
CA MET A 1 30.79 15.82 -14.92
C MET A 1 30.43 15.14 -13.60
N ARG A 2 29.78 15.85 -12.67
CA ARG A 2 29.36 15.28 -11.38
C ARG A 2 28.17 14.38 -11.66
N LEU A 3 28.39 13.07 -11.73
CA LEU A 3 27.34 12.07 -11.69
C LEU A 3 26.58 12.30 -10.37
N TYR A 4 25.35 12.83 -10.47
CA TYR A 4 24.40 12.86 -9.38
C TYR A 4 24.06 11.41 -9.03
N VAL A 5 24.88 10.78 -8.19
CA VAL A 5 24.57 9.49 -7.59
C VAL A 5 23.44 9.79 -6.60
N PHE A 6 22.20 9.57 -7.03
CA PHE A 6 21.05 9.62 -6.13
C PHE A 6 21.34 8.76 -4.90
N PRO A 7 21.04 9.24 -3.68
CA PRO A 7 21.30 8.46 -2.48
C PRO A 7 20.58 7.10 -2.58
N PRO A 8 21.16 6.00 -2.09
CA PRO A 8 20.54 4.67 -2.11
C PRO A 8 19.12 4.66 -1.51
N VAL A 9 18.83 5.57 -0.59
CA VAL A 9 17.51 5.86 -0.03
C VAL A 9 16.45 6.12 -1.12
N PHE A 10 16.82 6.83 -2.19
CA PHE A 10 15.93 7.16 -3.31
C PHE A 10 15.49 5.92 -4.08
N TYR A 11 16.41 4.98 -4.33
CA TYR A 11 16.09 3.72 -5.01
C TYR A 11 15.20 2.82 -4.16
N ILE A 12 15.44 2.75 -2.85
CA ILE A 12 14.61 2.01 -1.89
C ILE A 12 13.19 2.59 -1.85
N PHE A 13 13.09 3.92 -1.82
CA PHE A 13 11.81 4.62 -1.86
C PHE A 13 11.06 4.37 -3.17
N LEU A 14 11.73 4.47 -4.31
CA LEU A 14 11.14 4.24 -5.63
C LEU A 14 10.63 2.80 -5.78
N ALA A 15 11.44 1.82 -5.36
CA ALA A 15 11.06 0.42 -5.36
C ALA A 15 9.84 0.16 -4.46
N GLY A 16 9.82 0.77 -3.28
CA GLY A 16 8.68 0.74 -2.36
C GLY A 16 7.41 1.30 -2.98
N LEU A 17 7.51 2.47 -3.62
CA LEU A 17 6.40 3.17 -4.25
C LEU A 17 5.81 2.36 -5.41
N VAL A 18 6.66 1.76 -6.24
CA VAL A 18 6.23 0.85 -7.31
C VAL A 18 5.51 -0.38 -6.75
N ALA A 19 6.07 -1.01 -5.71
CA ALA A 19 5.44 -2.15 -5.06
C ALA A 19 4.08 -1.78 -4.44
N TYR A 20 3.99 -0.62 -3.79
CA TYR A 20 2.76 -0.11 -3.20
C TYR A 20 1.67 0.11 -4.26
N ILE A 21 1.99 0.77 -5.37
CA ILE A 21 1.05 1.00 -6.49
C ILE A 21 0.60 -0.32 -7.11
N LEU A 22 1.51 -1.29 -7.30
CA LEU A 22 1.18 -2.60 -7.86
C LEU A 22 0.20 -3.36 -6.97
N VAL A 23 0.46 -3.43 -5.66
CA VAL A 23 -0.44 -4.07 -4.69
C VAL A 23 -1.80 -3.38 -4.74
N LEU A 24 -1.82 -2.05 -4.73
CA LEU A 24 -3.04 -1.26 -4.85
C LEU A 24 -3.85 -1.60 -6.10
N ALA A 25 -3.22 -1.57 -7.27
CA ALA A 25 -3.88 -1.82 -8.55
C ALA A 25 -4.47 -3.23 -8.61
N ILE A 26 -3.72 -4.25 -8.17
CA ILE A 26 -4.16 -5.65 -8.16
C ILE A 26 -5.37 -5.83 -7.22
N PHE A 27 -5.28 -5.32 -5.99
CA PHE A 27 -6.33 -5.50 -5.01
C PHE A 27 -7.57 -4.66 -5.31
N LEU A 28 -7.43 -3.43 -5.80
CA LEU A 28 -8.57 -2.63 -6.26
C LEU A 28 -9.33 -3.34 -7.38
N LYS A 29 -8.62 -3.93 -8.34
CA LYS A 29 -9.25 -4.70 -9.43
C LYS A 29 -9.99 -5.93 -8.89
N LYS A 30 -9.38 -6.69 -7.96
CA LYS A 30 -10.01 -7.85 -7.31
C LYS A 30 -11.24 -7.46 -6.49
N ILE A 31 -11.14 -6.42 -5.66
CA ILE A 31 -12.23 -5.90 -4.83
C ILE A 31 -13.36 -5.36 -5.70
N SER A 32 -13.05 -4.64 -6.78
CA SER A 32 -14.04 -4.13 -7.72
C SER A 32 -14.80 -5.27 -8.40
N LYS A 33 -14.07 -6.33 -8.83
CA LYS A 33 -14.70 -7.53 -9.40
C LYS A 33 -15.59 -8.25 -8.38
N ALA A 34 -15.13 -8.43 -7.14
CA ALA A 34 -15.91 -9.05 -6.08
C ALA A 34 -17.17 -8.23 -5.73
N LYS A 35 -17.06 -6.91 -5.63
CA LYS A 35 -18.22 -6.02 -5.44
C LYS A 35 -19.21 -6.10 -6.60
N LYS A 36 -18.73 -6.17 -7.84
CA LYS A 36 -19.59 -6.30 -9.03
C LYS A 36 -20.31 -7.65 -9.04
N ALA A 37 -19.63 -8.73 -8.62
CA ALA A 37 -20.25 -10.04 -8.46
C ALA A 37 -21.35 -10.02 -7.39
N LEU A 38 -21.08 -9.49 -6.19
CA LEU A 38 -22.07 -9.36 -5.12
C LEU A 38 -23.27 -8.51 -5.54
N ARG A 39 -23.04 -7.41 -6.27
CA ARG A 39 -24.10 -6.55 -6.81
C ARG A 39 -24.96 -7.29 -7.83
N ASN A 40 -24.35 -8.10 -8.70
CA ASN A 40 -25.08 -8.92 -9.66
C ASN A 40 -25.89 -10.04 -8.98
N GLU A 41 -25.42 -10.53 -7.83
CA GLU A 41 -26.13 -11.51 -6.99
C GLU A 41 -27.21 -10.86 -6.09
N GLY A 42 -27.39 -9.53 -6.14
CA GLY A 42 -28.34 -8.82 -5.29
C GLY A 42 -27.98 -8.81 -3.80
N LYS A 43 -26.75 -9.19 -3.43
CA LYS A 43 -26.28 -9.24 -2.04
C LYS A 43 -25.82 -7.85 -1.57
N GLU A 44 -26.02 -7.56 -0.29
CA GLU A 44 -25.51 -6.33 0.31
C GLU A 44 -23.99 -6.27 0.23
N ILE A 45 -23.47 -5.13 -0.21
CA ILE A 45 -22.04 -4.90 -0.29
C ILE A 45 -21.55 -4.51 1.11
N PRO A 46 -20.72 -5.32 1.78
CA PRO A 46 -20.23 -4.97 3.10
C PRO A 46 -19.47 -3.64 3.04
N LYS A 47 -19.89 -2.68 3.87
CA LYS A 47 -19.25 -1.36 3.96
C LYS A 47 -17.77 -1.52 4.30
N ALA A 48 -16.97 -0.59 3.78
CA ALA A 48 -15.58 -0.46 4.21
C ALA A 48 -15.53 -0.28 5.72
N ALA A 49 -14.90 -1.21 6.45
CA ALA A 49 -14.59 -0.94 7.85
C ALA A 49 -13.72 0.33 7.92
N SER A 50 -14.05 1.24 8.84
CA SER A 50 -13.38 2.55 8.98
C SER A 50 -11.85 2.41 9.10
N SER A 51 -11.38 1.32 9.71
CA SER A 51 -9.97 0.93 9.81
C SER A 51 -9.24 0.88 8.45
N TYR A 52 -9.93 0.57 7.34
CA TYR A 52 -9.31 0.62 6.01
C TYR A 52 -9.04 2.03 5.52
N ARG A 53 -9.86 3.01 5.91
CA ARG A 53 -9.65 4.41 5.50
C ARG A 53 -8.47 5.04 6.23
N THR A 54 -8.10 4.53 7.40
CA THR A 54 -6.98 5.03 8.20
C THR A 54 -5.64 4.36 7.85
N ILE A 55 -5.65 3.11 7.38
CA ILE A 55 -4.42 2.39 6.98
C ILE A 55 -3.75 3.01 5.74
N PHE A 56 -4.53 3.55 4.79
CA PHE A 56 -3.99 4.26 3.62
C PHE A 56 -3.18 5.51 3.97
N PRO A 57 -3.72 6.50 4.69
CA PRO A 57 -2.95 7.67 5.08
C PRO A 57 -1.79 7.29 6.01
N ALA A 58 -1.95 6.29 6.89
CA ALA A 58 -0.85 5.82 7.72
C ALA A 58 0.32 5.24 6.90
N SER A 59 0.02 4.46 5.85
CA SER A 59 1.04 3.90 4.95
C SER A 59 1.75 4.99 4.15
N ILE A 60 1.02 6.02 3.72
CA ILE A 60 1.59 7.18 3.01
C ILE A 60 2.52 7.97 3.95
N VAL A 61 2.09 8.22 5.19
CA VAL A 61 2.92 8.90 6.20
C VAL A 61 4.21 8.10 6.46
N LEU A 62 4.12 6.78 6.61
CA LEU A 62 5.29 5.91 6.76
C LEU A 62 6.23 5.95 5.55
N MET A 63 5.69 6.12 4.34
CA MET A 63 6.50 6.28 3.13
C MET A 63 7.20 7.64 3.06
N ILE A 64 6.56 8.71 3.53
CA ILE A 64 7.10 10.07 3.47
C ILE A 64 8.08 10.34 4.64
N LEU A 65 7.95 9.61 5.75
CA LEU A 65 8.78 9.77 6.95
C LEU A 65 10.31 9.70 6.70
N PRO A 66 10.84 8.75 5.90
CA PRO A 66 12.27 8.67 5.57
C PRO A 66 12.77 9.82 4.68
N LEU A 67 11.84 10.61 4.12
CA LEU A 67 12.15 11.81 3.34
C LEU A 67 12.30 13.04 4.25
N LEU A 68 11.54 13.10 5.37
CA LEU A 68 11.66 14.17 6.37
C LEU A 68 12.82 13.93 7.34
N ILE A 69 13.07 12.68 7.70
CA ILE A 69 14.11 12.30 8.65
C ILE A 69 15.12 11.42 7.92
N PRO A 70 16.40 11.83 7.80
CA PRO A 70 17.43 11.02 7.16
C PRO A 70 17.73 9.78 8.03
N LEU A 71 16.90 8.76 7.86
CA LEU A 71 17.04 7.45 8.49
C LEU A 71 18.06 6.64 7.69
N GLY A 72 18.84 5.81 8.38
CA GLY A 72 19.78 4.90 7.72
C GLY A 72 19.06 3.97 6.72
N ASN A 73 19.74 3.59 5.64
CA ASN A 73 19.17 2.80 4.53
C ASN A 73 18.38 1.56 4.98
N LEU A 74 18.85 0.85 6.01
CA LEU A 74 18.19 -0.33 6.56
C LEU A 74 16.85 0.00 7.22
N ILE A 75 16.77 1.13 7.92
CA ILE A 75 15.55 1.58 8.59
C ILE A 75 14.53 1.99 7.53
N THR A 76 14.95 2.75 6.53
CA THR A 76 14.09 3.12 5.39
C THR A 76 13.52 1.91 4.68
N GLY A 77 14.37 0.92 4.37
CA GLY A 77 13.92 -0.34 3.75
C GLY A 77 12.87 -1.07 4.59
N THR A 78 13.10 -1.17 5.90
CA THR A 78 12.18 -1.84 6.83
C THR A 78 10.85 -1.10 6.95
N VAL A 79 10.87 0.23 7.07
CA VAL A 79 9.66 1.07 7.16
C VAL A 79 8.82 0.95 5.89
N VAL A 80 9.46 1.02 4.72
CA VAL A 80 8.81 0.86 3.42
C VAL A 80 8.22 -0.55 3.26
N ALA A 81 8.96 -1.59 3.66
CA ALA A 81 8.46 -2.97 3.62
C ALA A 81 7.25 -3.15 4.54
N CYS A 82 7.28 -2.60 5.76
CA CYS A 82 6.17 -2.62 6.70
C CYS A 82 4.93 -1.90 6.14
N ALA A 83 5.09 -0.76 5.46
CA ALA A 83 3.98 -0.05 4.83
C ALA A 83 3.31 -0.89 3.73
N VAL A 84 4.10 -1.52 2.86
CA VAL A 84 3.58 -2.37 1.78
C VAL A 84 2.91 -3.63 2.35
N LEU A 85 3.52 -4.29 3.33
CA LEU A 85 2.97 -5.48 3.98
C LEU A 85 1.68 -5.16 4.75
N GLY A 86 1.64 -4.05 5.49
CA GLY A 86 0.45 -3.60 6.20
C GLY A 86 -0.72 -3.34 5.24
N LEU A 87 -0.46 -2.65 4.12
CA LEU A 87 -1.46 -2.44 3.08
C LEU A 87 -1.89 -3.77 2.42
N TYR A 88 -0.97 -4.70 2.18
CA TYR A 88 -1.28 -6.03 1.63
C TYR A 88 -2.19 -6.84 2.57
N ILE A 89 -1.83 -6.96 3.86
CA ILE A 89 -2.59 -7.72 4.86
C ILE A 89 -4.00 -7.12 4.99
N SER A 90 -4.07 -5.80 5.08
CA SER A 90 -5.33 -5.08 5.07
C SER A 90 -6.13 -5.45 3.83
N LEU A 91 -5.66 -5.17 2.62
CA LEU A 91 -6.43 -5.43 1.40
C LEU A 91 -6.82 -6.91 1.20
N ARG A 92 -6.01 -7.84 1.71
CA ARG A 92 -6.33 -9.28 1.75
C ARG A 92 -7.51 -9.58 2.67
N ASP A 93 -7.51 -9.03 3.89
CA ASP A 93 -8.63 -9.16 4.82
C ASP A 93 -9.92 -8.51 4.28
N ARG A 94 -9.80 -7.46 3.45
CA ARG A 94 -10.94 -6.85 2.77
C ARG A 94 -11.56 -7.82 1.76
N LEU A 95 -10.69 -8.46 1.00
CA LEU A 95 -11.08 -9.36 -0.07
C LEU A 95 -11.71 -10.63 0.49
N SER A 96 -11.23 -11.16 1.62
CA SER A 96 -11.84 -12.31 2.28
C SER A 96 -13.22 -12.01 2.84
N LYS A 97 -13.51 -10.77 3.25
CA LYS A 97 -14.87 -10.35 3.68
C LYS A 97 -15.83 -10.12 2.51
N LEU A 98 -15.34 -10.03 1.29
CA LEU A 98 -16.12 -9.78 0.06
C LEU A 98 -16.34 -11.05 -0.77
N ARG A 99 -15.71 -12.17 -0.41
CA ARG A 99 -15.83 -13.47 -1.08
C ARG A 99 -16.61 -14.41 -0.18
#